data_AF-A0A5W5CTM1-F1
#
_entry.id   AF-A0A5W5CTM1-F1
#
_cell.length_a   1.000
_cell.length_b   1.000
_cell.length_c   1.000
_cell.angle_alpha   90.00
_cell.angle_beta   90.00
_cell.angle_gamma   90.00
#
_symmetry.space_group_name_H-M   'P 1'
#
loop_
_entity.id
_entity.type
_entity.pdbx_description
1 polymer ?
#
loop_
_entity_poly.entity_id
_entity_poly.type
_entity_poly.pdbx_seq_one_letter_code
_entity_poly.pdbx_strand_id
1 'polypeptide(L)'
;LKDISGLHYDRNNGLLYVLSHESDVVVVSGLDGGRKVMSLRRGHCGLRRDIPQAEGIASDDRDTLWIVSEPNLFYRFTRMAAS
;
A
#
# COMPACT_ATOMS: atom_id res chain seq x y z
N LEU A 1 -2.80 -9.99 9.19
CA LEU A 1 -2.79 -8.61 9.70
C LEU A 1 -2.57 -8.71 11.18
N LYS A 2 -1.43 -8.19 11.64
CA LYS A 2 -1.04 -8.22 13.06
C LYS A 2 -1.29 -6.85 13.71
N ASP A 3 -1.09 -5.78 12.95
CA ASP A 3 -1.38 -4.40 13.31
C ASP A 3 -2.08 -3.65 12.15
N ILE A 4 -2.52 -2.42 12.43
CA ILE A 4 -2.92 -1.44 11.42
C ILE A 4 -2.12 -0.18 11.72
N SER A 5 -1.20 0.15 10.83
CA SER A 5 -0.35 1.33 10.94
C SER A 5 -0.82 2.46 10.03
N GLY A 6 -1.67 2.19 9.03
CA GLY A 6 -2.26 3.21 8.18
C GLY A 6 -3.55 2.74 7.48
N LEU A 7 -4.42 3.70 7.16
CA LEU A 7 -5.69 3.45 6.47
C LEU A 7 -5.97 4.57 5.46
N HIS A 8 -6.39 4.20 4.26
CA HIS A 8 -6.84 5.17 3.25
C HIS A 8 -8.03 4.62 2.48
N TYR A 9 -9.08 5.44 2.30
CA TYR A 9 -10.21 5.11 1.46
C TYR A 9 -10.22 5.99 0.21
N ASP A 10 -10.00 5.37 -0.94
CA ASP A 10 -10.14 6.01 -2.23
C ASP A 10 -11.60 5.98 -2.66
N ARG A 11 -12.26 7.12 -2.58
CA ARG A 11 -13.67 7.26 -2.94
C ARG A 11 -13.91 7.12 -4.44
N ASN A 12 -12.94 7.49 -5.29
CA ASN A 12 -13.11 7.45 -6.74
C ASN A 12 -13.14 6.01 -7.24
N ASN A 13 -12.29 5.16 -6.66
CA ASN A 13 -12.18 3.75 -7.03
C ASN A 13 -12.97 2.80 -6.10
N GLY A 14 -13.49 3.29 -4.98
CA GLY A 14 -14.20 2.46 -3.99
C GLY A 14 -13.28 1.44 -3.31
N LEU A 15 -12.02 1.81 -3.06
CA LEU A 15 -11.00 0.93 -2.52
C LEU A 15 -10.57 1.37 -1.12
N LEU A 16 -10.54 0.42 -0.20
CA LEU A 16 -9.95 0.58 1.13
C LEU A 16 -8.54 -0.02 1.15
N TYR A 17 -7.55 0.80 1.44
CA TYR A 17 -6.17 0.41 1.67
C TYR A 17 -5.90 0.32 3.17
N VAL A 18 -5.44 -0.85 3.61
CA VAL A 18 -5.05 -1.11 5.00
C VAL A 18 -3.57 -1.46 5.01
N LEU A 19 -2.77 -0.63 5.67
CA LEU A 19 -1.33 -0.81 5.85
C LEU A 19 -1.06 -1.49 7.20
N SER A 20 -0.18 -2.49 7.20
CA SER A 20 0.30 -3.18 8.40
C SER A 20 1.80 -3.23 8.40
N HIS A 21 2.42 -2.59 9.39
CA HIS A 21 3.86 -2.62 9.55
C HIS A 21 4.32 -4.01 9.95
N GLU A 22 3.73 -4.62 10.98
CA GLU A 22 4.21 -5.91 11.51
C GLU A 22 3.99 -7.08 10.54
N SER A 23 3.13 -6.91 9.54
CA SER A 23 2.88 -7.92 8.50
C SER A 23 3.60 -7.64 7.19
N ASP A 24 4.28 -6.50 7.03
CA ASP A 24 4.90 -6.03 5.78
C ASP A 24 3.95 -6.06 4.56
N VAL A 25 2.69 -5.65 4.73
CA VAL A 25 1.70 -5.69 3.64
C VAL A 25 0.79 -4.47 3.58
N VAL A 26 0.32 -4.20 2.37
CA VAL A 26 -0.91 -3.45 2.11
C VAL A 26 -2.00 -4.43 1.68
N VAL A 27 -3.13 -4.37 2.36
CA VAL A 27 -4.36 -5.06 1.94
C VAL A 27 -5.24 -4.05 1.22
N VAL A 28 -5.70 -4.40 0.03
CA VAL A 28 -6.66 -3.61 -0.75
C VAL A 28 -7.97 -4.35 -0.77
N SER A 29 -9.05 -3.71 -0.33
CA SER A 29 -10.39 -4.26 -0.33
C SER A 29 -11.34 -3.39 -1.16
N GLY A 30 -12.09 -4.02 -2.07
CA GLY A 30 -13.22 -3.39 -2.73
C GLY A 30 -14.48 -3.47 -1.88
N LEU A 31 -15.48 -2.64 -2.21
CA LEU A 31 -16.81 -2.68 -1.59
C LEU A 31 -17.59 -3.96 -1.92
N ASP A 32 -17.20 -4.66 -2.98
CA ASP A 32 -17.74 -5.96 -3.41
C ASP A 32 -17.24 -7.15 -2.57
N GLY A 33 -16.34 -6.89 -1.60
CA GLY A 33 -15.71 -7.92 -0.78
C GLY A 33 -14.46 -8.54 -1.40
N GLY A 34 -14.06 -8.10 -2.60
CA GLY A 34 -12.82 -8.52 -3.23
C GLY A 34 -11.60 -8.01 -2.46
N ARG A 35 -10.62 -8.89 -2.22
CA ARG A 35 -9.39 -8.54 -1.48
C ARG A 35 -8.13 -8.90 -2.25
N LYS A 36 -7.18 -7.97 -2.30
CA LYS A 36 -5.80 -8.19 -2.79
C LYS A 36 -4.79 -7.85 -1.70
N VAL A 37 -3.62 -8.45 -1.79
CA VAL A 37 -2.50 -8.21 -0.85
C VAL A 37 -1.27 -7.86 -1.64
N MET A 38 -0.63 -6.75 -1.27
CA MET A 38 0.63 -6.28 -1.80
C MET A 38 1.70 -6.43 -0.72
N SER A 39 2.79 -7.13 -1.05
CA SER A 39 3.95 -7.32 -0.17
C SER A 39 4.86 -6.10 -0.21
N LEU A 40 5.33 -5.66 0.96
CA LEU A 40 6.30 -4.57 1.13
C LEU A 40 7.73 -5.08 1.29
N ARG A 41 7.98 -6.35 0.92
CA ARG A 41 9.29 -6.99 0.97
C ARG A 41 10.05 -6.88 -0.35
N ARG A 42 11.38 -6.95 -0.26
CA ARG A 42 12.33 -6.96 -1.37
C ARG A 42 11.92 -8.00 -2.42
N GLY A 43 12.05 -7.63 -3.69
CA GLY A 43 11.68 -8.47 -4.82
C GLY A 43 10.20 -8.39 -5.22
N HIS A 44 9.34 -7.76 -4.41
CA HIS A 44 7.94 -7.52 -4.76
C HIS A 44 7.73 -6.08 -5.22
N CYS A 45 6.82 -5.87 -6.18
CA CYS A 45 6.38 -4.54 -6.60
C CYS A 45 7.54 -3.57 -6.95
N GLY A 46 8.65 -4.10 -7.48
CA GLY A 46 9.84 -3.32 -7.86
C GLY A 46 10.76 -2.93 -6.69
N LEU A 47 10.45 -3.36 -5.46
CA LEU A 47 11.25 -3.04 -4.26
C LEU A 47 12.61 -3.74 -4.30
N ARG A 48 13.68 -2.94 -4.16
CA ARG A 48 15.06 -3.44 -4.00
C ARG A 48 15.40 -3.77 -2.54
N ARG A 49 14.60 -3.28 -1.59
CA ARG A 49 14.73 -3.47 -0.15
C ARG A 49 13.32 -3.54 0.46
N ASP A 50 13.20 -4.18 1.61
CA ASP A 50 11.97 -4.15 2.40
C ASP A 50 11.64 -2.69 2.78
N ILE A 51 10.36 -2.37 2.94
CA ILE A 51 9.93 -1.10 3.56
C ILE A 51 9.95 -1.28 5.08
N PRO A 52 10.86 -0.60 5.81
CA PRO A 52 10.87 -0.66 7.27
C PRO A 52 9.74 0.21 7.84
N GLN A 53 9.06 -0.22 8.91
CA GLN A 53 8.18 0.67 9.70
C GLN A 53 7.27 1.57 8.86
N ALA A 54 6.40 0.95 8.06
CA ALA A 54 5.45 1.68 7.23
C ALA A 54 4.29 2.21 8.09
N GLU A 55 4.06 3.52 8.09
CA GLU A 55 3.16 4.19 9.05
C GLU A 55 2.09 5.07 8.41
N GLY A 56 2.11 5.26 7.10
CA GLY A 56 1.11 6.08 6.44
C GLY A 56 0.94 5.68 4.99
N ILE A 57 -0.28 5.84 4.51
CA ILE A 57 -0.69 5.43 3.17
C ILE A 57 -1.70 6.43 2.61
N ALA A 58 -1.59 6.75 1.34
CA ALA A 58 -2.53 7.58 0.61
C ALA A 58 -2.55 7.19 -0.87
N SER A 59 -3.67 7.36 -1.56
CA SER A 59 -3.71 7.34 -3.02
C SER A 59 -4.08 8.70 -3.59
N ASP A 60 -3.77 8.88 -4.88
CA ASP A 60 -4.21 10.04 -5.65
C ASP A 60 -5.16 9.65 -6.79
N ASP A 61 -5.64 10.64 -7.54
CA ASP A 61 -6.56 10.50 -8.66
C ASP A 61 -5.91 9.89 -9.93
N ARG A 62 -4.64 9.48 -9.86
CA ARG A 62 -3.87 8.91 -10.96
C ARG A 62 -3.44 7.45 -10.71
N ASP A 63 -4.19 6.74 -9.85
CA ASP A 63 -3.87 5.37 -9.43
C ASP A 63 -2.44 5.23 -8.84
N THR A 64 -1.93 6.28 -8.21
CA THR A 64 -0.66 6.22 -7.47
C THR A 64 -0.95 5.90 -6.01
N LEU A 65 -0.18 4.97 -5.45
CA LEU A 65 -0.15 4.70 -4.02
C LEU A 65 1.14 5.25 -3.41
N TRP A 66 0.99 6.01 -2.34
CA TRP A 66 2.07 6.63 -1.59
C TRP A 66 2.16 5.98 -0.21
N ILE A 67 3.37 5.66 0.23
CA ILE A 67 3.63 5.12 1.57
C ILE A 67 4.77 5.91 2.22
N VAL A 68 4.57 6.34 3.46
CA VAL A 68 5.62 6.90 4.33
C VAL A 68 6.10 5.82 5.31
N SER A 69 7.39 5.86 5.63
CA SER A 69 8.03 4.87 6.49
C SER A 69 9.15 5.50 7.31
N GLU A 70 9.38 4.99 8.52
CA GLU A 70 10.45 5.50 9.38
C GLU A 70 11.86 5.21 8.80
N PRO A 71 12.86 6.05 9.15
CA PRO A 71 12.72 7.29 9.91
C PRO A 71 12.20 8.46 9.05
N ASN A 72 12.33 8.39 7.73
CA ASN A 72 12.01 9.49 6.80
C ASN A 72 11.95 9.04 5.33
N LEU A 73 11.47 7.82 5.08
CA LEU A 73 11.39 7.23 3.75
C LEU A 73 10.05 7.50 3.08
N PHE A 74 10.08 7.69 1.77
CA PHE A 74 8.90 7.98 0.96
C PHE A 74 8.89 7.09 -0.28
N TYR A 75 7.80 6.35 -0.46
CA TYR A 75 7.63 5.38 -1.53
C TYR A 75 6.46 5.78 -2.41
N ARG A 76 6.66 5.62 -3.73
CA ARG A 76 5.64 5.83 -4.75
C ARG A 76 5.47 4.57 -5.57
N PHE A 77 4.25 4.06 -5.64
CA PHE A 77 3.87 2.95 -6.50
C PHE A 77 2.88 3.45 -7.53
N THR A 78 3.24 3.33 -8.80
CA THR A 78 2.35 3.65 -9.92
C THR A 78 1.89 2.36 -10.56
N ARG A 79 0.61 2.26 -10.88
CA ARG A 79 0.10 1.13 -11.66
C ARG A 79 0.75 1.14 -13.04
N MET A 80 1.45 0.06 -13.38
CA MET A 80 1.86 -0.13 -14.77
C MET A 80 0.62 -0.50 -15.57
N ALA A 81 0.37 0.21 -16.66
CA ALA A 81 -0.65 -0.21 -17.61
C ALA A 81 -0.32 -1.64 -18.07
N ALA A 82 -1.32 -2.52 -18.07
CA ALA A 82 -1.16 -3.82 -18.70
C ALA A 82 -0.97 -3.58 -20.20
N SER A 83 0.18 -4.00 -20.73
CA SER A 83 0.45 -4.08 -22.17
C SER A 83 -0.36 -5.17 -22.83
#